data_AF-A0A9W4PS36-F1
#
_entry.id   AF-A0A9W4PS36-F1
#
_cell.length_a   1.000
_cell.length_b   1.000
_cell.length_c   1.000
_cell.angle_alpha   90.00
_cell.angle_beta   90.00
_cell.angle_gamma   90.00
#
_symmetry.space_group_name_H-M   'P 1'
#
loop_
_entity.id
_entity.type
_entity.pdbx_description
1 polymer ?
#
loop_
_entity_poly.entity_id
_entity_poly.type
_entity_poly.pdbx_seq_one_letter_code
_entity_poly.pdbx_strand_id
1 'polypeptide(L)'
;MEATTPQMRSCPYCSETINAQSKKCRHCGEILDPQMRELEMLKKQQGGSQVFMNAGGGGAAAAASAVVGYAGPIKRFPHWLHIILSILTGGLWLPVYLLLYVFRNKRYYF
;
A
#
# COMPACT_ATOMS: atom_id res chain seq x y z
N MET A 1 -21.17 -31.97 -25.49
CA MET A 1 -19.99 -31.36 -24.83
C MET A 1 -18.82 -31.54 -25.80
N GLU A 2 -18.64 -30.62 -26.76
CA GLU A 2 -17.53 -30.70 -27.71
C GLU A 2 -16.23 -30.34 -26.99
N ALA A 3 -15.30 -31.29 -26.95
CA ALA A 3 -13.96 -31.10 -26.41
C ALA A 3 -13.12 -30.29 -27.40
N THR A 4 -13.03 -28.97 -27.19
CA THR A 4 -12.10 -28.11 -27.93
C THR A 4 -10.66 -28.55 -27.63
N THR A 5 -10.03 -29.24 -28.58
CA THR A 5 -8.60 -29.56 -28.49
C THR A 5 -7.80 -28.25 -28.51
N PRO A 6 -6.91 -27.99 -27.54
CA PRO A 6 -6.18 -26.73 -27.47
C PRO A 6 -5.18 -26.64 -28.63
N GLN A 7 -5.52 -25.87 -29.66
CA GLN A 7 -4.60 -25.50 -30.72
C GLN A 7 -3.43 -24.73 -30.08
N MET A 8 -2.19 -25.07 -30.42
CA MET A 8 -0.99 -24.38 -29.93
C MET A 8 -0.45 -23.45 -31.02
N ARG A 9 0.05 -22.27 -30.66
CA ARG A 9 0.64 -21.29 -31.58
C ARG A 9 1.86 -20.63 -30.93
N SER A 10 2.78 -20.09 -31.72
CA SER A 10 3.92 -19.33 -31.21
C SER A 10 3.52 -17.90 -30.87
N CYS A 11 3.98 -17.38 -29.73
CA CYS A 11 3.76 -15.98 -29.35
C CYS A 11 4.53 -15.03 -30.30
N PRO A 12 3.90 -13.99 -30.87
CA PRO A 12 4.58 -13.04 -31.77
C PRO A 12 5.60 -12.12 -31.08
N TYR A 13 5.63 -12.07 -29.74
CA TYR A 13 6.50 -11.16 -28.99
C TYR A 13 7.77 -11.81 -28.45
N CYS A 14 7.67 -13.09 -28.07
CA CYS A 14 8.73 -13.80 -27.37
C CYS A 14 9.02 -15.19 -27.96
N SER A 15 8.27 -15.59 -29.00
CA SER A 15 8.44 -16.83 -29.78
C SER A 15 8.22 -18.16 -29.04
N GLU A 16 7.87 -18.17 -27.75
CA GLU A 16 7.49 -19.42 -27.06
C GLU A 16 6.10 -19.93 -27.50
N THR A 17 5.91 -21.25 -27.34
CA THR A 17 4.67 -21.94 -27.68
C THR A 17 3.60 -21.74 -26.60
N ILE A 18 2.44 -21.24 -27.00
CA ILE A 18 1.32 -20.90 -26.13
C ILE A 18 0.02 -21.48 -26.68
N ASN A 19 -1.04 -21.50 -25.86
CA ASN A 19 -2.37 -21.89 -26.31
C ASN A 19 -2.94 -20.82 -27.25
N ALA A 20 -3.48 -21.22 -28.40
CA ALA A 20 -4.08 -20.34 -29.40
C ALA A 20 -5.25 -19.51 -28.89
N GLN A 21 -5.92 -19.96 -27.83
CA GLN A 21 -7.03 -19.24 -27.18
C GLN A 21 -6.53 -18.32 -26.05
N SER A 22 -5.23 -18.29 -25.75
CA SER A 22 -4.70 -17.44 -24.68
C SER A 22 -4.75 -15.95 -25.08
N LYS A 23 -5.39 -15.14 -24.24
CA LYS A 23 -5.51 -13.68 -24.47
C LYS A 23 -4.26 -12.90 -24.05
N LYS A 24 -3.45 -13.50 -23.17
CA LYS A 24 -2.17 -12.96 -22.67
C LYS A 24 -1.12 -14.07 -22.67
N CYS A 25 0.09 -13.74 -23.10
CA CYS A 25 1.21 -14.69 -23.07
C CYS A 25 1.67 -14.95 -21.63
N ARG A 26 1.85 -16.23 -21.25
CA ARG A 26 2.38 -16.60 -19.92
C ARG A 26 3.89 -16.40 -19.79
N HIS A 27 4.61 -16.31 -20.89
CA HIS A 27 6.07 -16.15 -20.92
C HIS A 27 6.49 -14.68 -20.83
N CYS A 28 6.01 -13.83 -21.74
CA CYS A 28 6.35 -12.40 -21.73
C CYS A 28 5.33 -11.48 -21.07
N GLY A 29 4.10 -11.94 -20.83
CA GLY A 29 3.04 -11.12 -20.22
C GLY A 29 2.34 -10.13 -21.17
N GLU A 30 2.70 -10.09 -22.45
CA GLU A 30 2.08 -9.22 -23.47
C GLU A 30 0.66 -9.69 -23.83
N ILE A 31 -0.23 -8.74 -24.09
CA ILE A 31 -1.61 -9.04 -24.49
C ILE A 31 -1.65 -9.33 -25.98
N LEU A 32 -2.18 -10.50 -26.33
CA LEU A 32 -2.27 -11.00 -27.71
C LEU A 32 -3.61 -10.69 -28.35
N ASP A 33 -4.66 -10.56 -27.53
CA ASP A 33 -6.00 -10.23 -27.98
C ASP A 33 -6.09 -8.72 -28.30
N PRO A 34 -6.30 -8.34 -29.58
CA PRO A 34 -6.35 -6.93 -29.97
C PRO A 34 -7.49 -6.18 -29.28
N GLN A 35 -8.62 -6.84 -28.99
CA GLN A 35 -9.75 -6.21 -28.30
C GLN A 35 -9.40 -5.89 -26.84
N MET A 36 -8.71 -6.79 -26.15
CA MET A 36 -8.26 -6.50 -24.78
C MET A 36 -7.22 -5.40 -24.74
N ARG A 37 -6.35 -5.31 -25.76
CA ARG A 37 -5.35 -4.24 -25.85
C ARG A 37 -6.01 -2.86 -25.99
N GLU A 38 -7.02 -2.73 -26.85
CA GLU A 38 -7.76 -1.48 -27.03
C GLU A 38 -8.51 -1.07 -25.75
N LEU A 39 -9.15 -2.02 -25.08
CA LEU A 39 -9.81 -1.77 -23.78
C LEU A 39 -8.83 -1.32 -22.70
N GLU A 40 -7.62 -1.87 -22.66
CA GLU A 40 -6.58 -1.41 -21.72
C GLU A 40 -6.10 0.01 -22.06
N MET A 41 -5.94 0.34 -23.35
CA MET A 41 -5.58 1.69 -23.78
C MET A 41 -6.65 2.71 -23.40
N LEU A 42 -7.93 2.41 -23.63
CA LEU A 42 -9.07 3.22 -23.21
C LEU A 42 -9.11 3.38 -21.69
N LYS A 43 -8.91 2.30 -20.94
CA LYS A 43 -8.87 2.33 -19.47
C LYS A 43 -7.69 3.13 -18.93
N LYS A 44 -6.52 3.08 -19.57
CA LYS A 44 -5.36 3.91 -19.21
C LYS A 44 -5.62 5.39 -19.48
N GLN A 45 -6.28 5.72 -20.60
CA GLN A 45 -6.69 7.10 -20.90
C GLN A 45 -7.74 7.61 -19.89
N GLN A 46 -8.61 6.73 -19.39
CA GLN A 46 -9.57 7.04 -18.33
C GLN A 46 -8.98 6.94 -16.91
N GLY A 47 -7.74 6.47 -16.77
CA GLY A 47 -7.06 6.12 -15.52
C GLY A 47 -6.38 7.29 -14.80
N GLY A 48 -6.85 8.52 -14.98
CA GLY A 48 -6.62 9.60 -14.02
C GLY A 48 -7.44 9.33 -12.76
N SER A 49 -6.96 8.44 -11.90
CA SER A 49 -7.62 7.97 -10.66
C SER A 49 -8.08 9.13 -9.76
N GLN A 50 -9.37 9.47 -9.86
CA GLN A 50 -10.13 10.15 -8.81
C GLN A 50 -11.09 9.11 -8.20
N VAL A 51 -10.53 8.17 -7.42
CA VAL A 51 -11.34 7.23 -6.64
C VAL A 51 -11.88 7.97 -5.42
N PHE A 52 -13.12 8.47 -5.50
CA PHE A 52 -13.85 9.00 -4.36
C PHE A 52 -14.48 7.84 -3.56
N MET A 53 -13.91 7.51 -2.41
CA MET A 53 -14.52 6.59 -1.45
C MET A 53 -15.44 7.36 -0.50
N ASN A 54 -16.75 7.16 -0.64
CA ASN A 54 -17.76 7.66 0.30
C ASN A 54 -17.98 6.59 1.40
N ALA A 55 -17.06 6.53 2.37
CA ALA A 55 -17.20 5.64 3.53
C ALA A 55 -18.06 6.32 4.61
N GLY A 56 -19.36 6.45 4.32
CA GLY A 56 -20.40 6.78 5.29
C GLY A 56 -21.05 5.51 5.85
N GLY A 57 -20.46 4.95 6.90
CA GLY A 57 -21.09 3.97 7.79
C GLY A 57 -20.31 4.01 9.10
N GLY A 58 -20.82 4.44 10.23
CA GLY A 58 -22.18 4.61 10.68
C GLY A 58 -22.15 4.23 12.15
N GLY A 59 -22.30 5.20 13.07
CA GLY A 59 -22.75 4.89 14.41
C GLY A 59 -21.73 4.48 15.48
N ALA A 60 -20.46 4.87 15.41
CA ALA A 60 -19.58 4.95 16.60
C ALA A 60 -19.32 6.41 16.99
N ALA A 61 -20.36 7.23 16.93
CA ALA A 61 -20.44 8.50 17.61
C ALA A 61 -21.29 8.28 18.87
N ALA A 62 -20.68 8.03 20.04
CA ALA A 62 -21.33 8.24 21.35
C ALA A 62 -20.39 7.99 22.55
N ALA A 63 -19.39 7.12 22.44
CA ALA A 63 -18.40 6.87 23.49
C ALA A 63 -17.00 6.92 22.87
N ALA A 64 -16.07 7.80 23.19
CA ALA A 64 -16.01 8.74 24.29
C ALA A 64 -15.23 9.95 23.82
N SER A 65 -15.83 11.13 23.96
CA SER A 65 -15.22 12.43 23.70
C SER A 65 -14.05 12.81 24.63
N ALA A 66 -13.32 11.81 25.14
CA ALA A 66 -12.03 11.89 25.81
C ALA A 66 -10.89 11.25 24.99
N VAL A 67 -11.22 10.59 23.87
CA VAL A 67 -10.29 10.03 22.86
C VAL A 67 -10.57 10.61 21.45
N VAL A 68 -11.33 11.71 21.38
CA VAL A 68 -11.92 12.31 20.18
C VAL A 68 -11.25 13.63 19.86
N GLY A 69 -10.13 13.59 19.13
CA GLY A 69 -9.44 14.81 18.69
C GLY A 69 -8.84 14.74 17.28
N TYR A 70 -8.97 13.63 16.57
CA TYR A 70 -8.21 13.42 15.32
C TYR A 70 -9.05 12.85 14.17
N ALA A 71 -10.28 13.36 14.01
CA ALA A 71 -11.01 13.21 12.74
C ALA A 71 -10.81 14.47 11.88
N GLY A 72 -9.54 14.74 11.54
CA GLY A 72 -9.16 15.75 10.54
C GLY A 72 -8.95 15.07 9.17
N PRO A 73 -9.00 15.83 8.05
CA PRO A 73 -8.65 15.31 6.73
C PRO A 73 -7.28 14.63 6.80
N ILE A 74 -7.11 13.49 6.11
CA ILE A 74 -5.88 12.69 6.10
C ILE A 74 -4.76 13.53 5.44
N LYS A 75 -4.16 14.45 6.19
CA LYS A 75 -3.05 15.27 5.72
C LYS A 75 -1.88 14.32 5.52
N ARG A 76 -1.21 14.39 4.36
CA ARG A 76 0.05 13.69 4.09
C ARG A 76 0.92 13.88 5.32
N PHE A 77 1.23 12.79 6.04
CA PHE A 77 1.88 12.87 7.34
C PHE A 77 3.05 13.85 7.25
N PRO A 78 2.95 15.04 7.88
CA PRO A 78 3.97 16.05 7.72
C PRO A 78 5.24 15.47 8.33
N HIS A 79 6.19 15.09 7.47
CA HIS A 79 7.40 14.38 7.89
C HIS A 79 8.13 15.17 8.98
N TRP A 80 8.03 16.50 8.93
CA TRP A 80 8.56 17.43 9.92
C TRP A 80 7.91 17.24 11.30
N LEU A 81 6.59 17.07 11.38
CA LEU A 81 5.90 16.83 12.65
C LEU A 81 6.28 15.46 13.21
N HIS A 82 6.40 14.44 12.35
CA HIS A 82 6.86 13.12 12.76
C HIS A 82 8.31 13.15 13.29
N ILE A 83 9.20 13.90 12.63
CA ILE A 83 10.58 14.12 13.08
C ILE A 83 10.63 14.87 14.41
N ILE A 84 9.80 15.91 14.59
CA ILE A 84 9.75 16.64 15.87
C ILE A 84 9.23 15.74 16.99
N LEU A 85 8.19 14.95 16.73
CA LEU A 85 7.61 14.04 17.72
C LEU A 85 8.60 12.92 18.09
N SER A 86 9.39 12.42 17.14
CA SER A 86 10.43 11.43 17.41
C SER A 86 11.62 12.02 18.19
N ILE A 87 12.02 13.26 17.92
CA ILE A 87 13.04 13.96 18.70
C ILE A 87 12.55 14.25 20.12
N LEU A 88 11.30 14.65 20.31
CA LEU A 88 10.76 14.91 21.65
C LEU A 88 10.59 13.61 22.46
N THR A 89 10.10 12.53 21.86
CA THR A 89 9.94 11.24 22.55
C THR A 89 11.27 10.53 22.80
N GLY A 90 12.15 10.47 21.80
CA GLY A 90 13.48 9.88 21.95
C GLY A 90 14.44 10.74 22.77
N GLY A 91 14.38 12.06 22.59
CA GLY A 91 15.19 13.02 23.32
C GLY A 91 14.80 13.17 24.78
N LEU A 92 13.56 12.89 25.17
CA LEU A 92 13.11 12.87 26.57
C LEU A 92 13.56 11.60 27.32
N TRP A 93 13.83 10.50 26.61
CA TRP A 93 14.37 9.28 27.24
C TRP A 93 15.84 9.44 27.64
N LEU A 94 16.63 10.24 26.92
CA LEU A 94 18.03 10.54 27.25
C LEU A 94 18.22 11.16 28.65
N PRO A 95 17.50 12.25 29.04
CA PRO A 95 17.60 12.82 30.37
C PRO A 95 17.00 11.91 31.45
N VAL A 96 16.01 11.07 31.15
CA VAL A 96 15.53 10.03 32.08
C VAL A 96 16.62 8.99 32.33
N TYR A 97 17.30 8.50 31.28
CA TYR A 97 18.44 7.61 31.43
C TYR A 97 19.61 8.26 32.16
N LEU A 98 19.87 9.55 31.93
CA LEU A 98 20.93 10.28 32.60
C LEU A 98 20.60 10.50 34.07
N LEU A 99 19.35 10.83 34.41
CA LEU A 99 18.86 10.87 35.80
C LEU A 99 18.97 9.51 36.47
N LEU A 100 18.50 8.45 35.80
CA LEU A 100 18.69 7.09 36.30
C LEU A 100 20.17 6.76 36.46
N TYR A 101 21.06 7.16 35.54
CA TYR A 101 22.49 6.89 35.65
C TYR A 101 23.15 7.63 36.82
N VAL A 102 22.80 8.91 37.01
CA VAL A 102 23.34 9.77 38.08
C VAL A 102 22.79 9.37 39.45
N PHE A 103 21.50 9.08 39.56
CA PHE A 103 20.86 8.62 40.80
C PHE A 103 20.97 7.10 41.02
N ARG A 104 21.44 6.33 40.03
CA ARG A 104 21.76 4.91 40.19
C ARG A 104 22.96 4.81 41.12
N ASN A 105 22.61 4.59 42.38
CA ASN A 105 23.49 4.44 43.50
C ASN A 105 24.61 3.43 43.16
N LYS A 106 25.85 3.91 43.03
CA LYS A 106 27.06 3.08 42.79
C LYS A 106 27.31 2.03 43.88
N ARG A 107 26.53 2.04 44.96
CA ARG A 107 26.72 1.26 46.18
C ARG A 107 26.27 -0.21 46.09
N TYR A 108 25.70 -0.65 44.95
CA TYR A 108 25.17 -2.03 44.77
C TYR A 108 25.97 -2.90 43.77
N TYR A 109 27.01 -2.35 43.12
CA TYR A 109 27.83 -3.09 42.14
C TYR A 109 29.32 -3.11 42.49
N PHE A 110 29.65 -2.82 43.75
CA PHE A 110 30.96 -3.08 44.36
C PHE A 110 30.76 -3.84 45.67
#